data_AF-A0A382QZJ4-F1
#
_entry.id   AF-A0A382QZJ4-F1
#
_cell.length_a   1.000
_cell.length_b   1.000
_cell.length_c   1.000
_cell.angle_alpha   90.00
_cell.angle_beta   90.00
_cell.angle_gamma   90.00
#
_symmetry.space_group_name_H-M   'P 1'
#
loop_
_entity.id
_entity.type
_entity.pdbx_description
1 polymer ?
#
loop_
_entity_poly.entity_id
_entity_poly.type
_entity_poly.pdbx_seq_one_letter_code
_entity_poly.pdbx_strand_id
1 'polypeptide(L)'
;MRNKIISVAFLILATTHPVVAEIDYLGPYRVKREFGQFTPMRDGILLATDVYRPEIADKISAILLRTPYTRTLEPYFLQGQYWASHGYAFVVQDVRGRGDSEG
;
A
#
# COMPACT_ATOMS: atom_id res chain seq x y z
N MET A 1 31.77 -64.28 0.25
CA MET A 1 32.76 -63.24 -0.11
C MET A 1 31.98 -61.98 -0.43
N ARG A 2 32.12 -60.93 0.39
CA ARG A 2 31.14 -59.85 0.56
C ARG A 2 31.70 -58.51 0.06
N ASN A 3 31.04 -57.97 -0.95
CA ASN A 3 30.82 -56.57 -1.39
C ASN A 3 31.89 -55.50 -1.14
N LYS A 4 32.35 -54.81 -2.20
CA LYS A 4 32.67 -53.37 -2.19
C LYS A 4 32.47 -52.71 -3.57
N ILE A 5 31.24 -52.29 -3.88
CA ILE A 5 31.00 -51.12 -4.74
C ILE A 5 30.57 -50.03 -3.76
N ILE A 6 31.46 -49.10 -3.46
CA ILE A 6 31.16 -47.95 -2.60
C ILE A 6 30.56 -46.89 -3.52
N SER A 7 29.23 -46.90 -3.62
CA SER A 7 28.47 -45.83 -4.24
C SER A 7 28.50 -44.59 -3.34
N VAL A 8 28.84 -43.48 -3.99
CA VAL A 8 28.77 -42.12 -3.50
C VAL A 8 27.35 -41.79 -3.03
N ALA A 9 27.22 -41.25 -1.82
CA ALA A 9 26.04 -40.51 -1.39
C ALA A 9 26.46 -39.47 -0.34
N PHE A 10 26.83 -38.28 -0.81
CA PHE A 10 26.94 -37.09 0.04
C PHE A 10 25.50 -36.60 0.31
N LEU A 11 24.94 -37.00 1.44
CA LEU A 11 23.65 -36.51 1.91
C LEU A 11 23.88 -35.15 2.61
N ILE A 12 23.98 -34.07 1.84
CA ILE A 12 23.81 -32.72 2.39
C ILE A 12 22.31 -32.47 2.45
N LEU A 13 21.70 -32.79 3.58
CA LEU A 13 20.34 -32.35 3.89
C LEU A 13 20.42 -30.87 4.31
N ALA A 14 20.59 -29.98 3.33
CA ALA A 14 20.35 -28.57 3.54
C ALA A 14 18.84 -28.39 3.62
N THR A 15 18.29 -28.29 4.83
CA THR A 15 16.93 -27.78 5.01
C THR A 15 16.97 -26.31 4.62
N THR A 16 16.71 -26.03 3.34
CA THR A 16 16.37 -24.69 2.88
C THR A 16 15.01 -24.37 3.49
N HIS A 17 14.98 -23.96 4.76
CA HIS A 17 13.85 -23.18 5.21
C HIS A 17 13.93 -21.88 4.44
N PRO A 18 12.95 -21.57 3.57
CA PRO A 18 12.85 -20.23 3.06
C PRO A 18 12.73 -19.32 4.29
N VAL A 19 13.75 -18.48 4.51
CA VAL A 19 13.59 -17.24 5.29
C VAL A 19 12.79 -16.31 4.40
N VAL A 20 11.53 -16.68 4.13
CA VAL A 20 10.53 -15.76 3.65
C VAL A 20 9.99 -15.17 4.94
N ALA A 21 10.59 -14.05 5.35
CA ALA A 21 9.90 -13.15 6.26
C ALA A 21 8.59 -12.80 5.55
N GLU A 22 7.47 -13.28 6.07
CA GLU A 22 6.15 -12.87 5.61
C GLU A 22 6.09 -11.35 5.86
N ILE A 23 6.07 -10.57 4.78
CA ILE A 23 5.97 -9.12 4.82
C ILE A 23 4.53 -8.80 5.19
N ASP A 24 4.18 -8.94 6.47
CA ASP A 24 2.90 -8.49 7.03
C ASP A 24 2.97 -6.99 7.34
N TYR A 25 3.38 -6.20 6.32
CA TYR A 25 3.35 -4.73 6.41
C TYR A 25 1.93 -4.18 6.25
N LEU A 26 0.99 -4.99 5.73
CA LEU A 26 -0.39 -4.61 5.58
C LEU A 26 -1.20 -5.14 6.77
N GLY A 27 -2.16 -4.35 7.22
CA GLY A 27 -3.13 -4.78 8.22
C GLY A 27 -4.19 -5.72 7.62
N PRO A 28 -5.13 -6.20 8.45
CA PRO A 28 -6.06 -7.27 8.08
C PRO A 28 -7.17 -6.84 7.12
N TYR A 29 -7.31 -5.55 6.83
CA TYR A 29 -8.45 -5.03 6.07
C TYR A 29 -8.13 -4.87 4.58
N ARG A 30 -9.09 -5.25 3.74
CA ARG A 30 -9.02 -4.98 2.31
C ARG A 30 -9.14 -3.48 2.06
N VAL A 31 -8.30 -2.99 1.16
CA VAL A 31 -8.24 -1.58 0.77
C VAL A 31 -8.96 -1.36 -0.55
N LYS A 32 -9.97 -0.50 -0.54
CA LYS A 32 -10.59 0.06 -1.73
C LYS A 32 -9.92 1.40 -2.04
N ARG A 33 -9.53 1.62 -3.30
CA ARG A 33 -8.98 2.90 -3.76
C ARG A 33 -9.95 3.59 -4.71
N GLU A 34 -10.20 4.86 -4.43
CA GLU A 34 -11.05 5.74 -5.21
C GLU A 34 -10.18 6.87 -5.77
N PHE A 35 -9.92 6.80 -7.07
CA PHE A 35 -9.06 7.77 -7.76
C PHE A 35 -9.87 8.98 -8.23
N GLY A 36 -9.17 10.09 -8.48
CA GLY A 36 -9.70 11.19 -9.29
C GLY A 36 -10.94 11.85 -8.70
N GLN A 37 -11.00 11.94 -7.37
CA GLN A 37 -12.04 12.68 -6.68
C GLN A 37 -11.71 14.17 -6.73
N PHE A 38 -12.69 15.00 -7.07
CA PHE A 38 -12.52 16.46 -7.11
C PHE A 38 -13.26 17.11 -5.96
N THR A 39 -12.53 17.81 -5.10
CA THR A 39 -13.11 18.50 -3.94
C THR A 39 -13.30 19.98 -4.27
N PRO A 40 -14.54 20.51 -4.34
CA PRO A 40 -14.77 21.91 -4.60
C PRO A 40 -14.41 22.77 -3.38
N MET A 41 -13.61 23.80 -3.61
CA MET A 41 -13.28 24.81 -2.62
C MET A 41 -14.34 25.92 -2.59
N ARG A 42 -14.25 26.82 -1.60
CA ARG A 42 -15.20 27.94 -1.41
C ARG A 42 -15.34 28.88 -2.62
N ASP A 43 -14.34 28.90 -3.49
CA ASP A 43 -14.24 29.72 -4.69
C ASP A 43 -14.55 28.93 -5.97
N GLY A 44 -15.05 27.70 -5.85
CA GLY A 44 -15.43 26.84 -6.98
C GLY A 44 -14.29 26.02 -7.57
N ILE A 45 -13.03 26.33 -7.23
CA ILE A 45 -11.86 25.61 -7.73
C ILE A 45 -11.82 24.18 -7.19
N LEU A 46 -11.53 23.23 -8.08
CA LEU A 46 -11.50 21.80 -7.80
C LEU A 46 -10.10 21.31 -7.44
N LEU A 47 -9.97 20.64 -6.29
CA LEU A 47 -8.73 19.97 -5.89
C LEU A 47 -8.79 18.46 -6.13
N ALA A 48 -7.83 17.93 -6.87
CA ALA A 48 -7.69 16.52 -7.17
C ALA A 48 -7.25 15.72 -5.93
N THR A 49 -7.95 14.63 -5.66
CA THR A 49 -7.85 13.85 -4.43
C THR A 49 -7.99 12.36 -4.74
N ASP A 50 -7.15 11.53 -4.14
CA ASP A 50 -7.34 10.07 -4.08
C ASP A 50 -7.69 9.65 -2.65
N VAL A 51 -8.57 8.66 -2.52
CA VAL A 51 -9.01 8.12 -1.24
C VAL A 51 -8.71 6.62 -1.18
N TYR A 52 -8.04 6.20 -0.12
CA TYR A 52 -7.82 4.81 0.24
C TYR A 52 -8.69 4.51 1.44
N ARG A 53 -9.56 3.51 1.32
CA ARG A 53 -10.60 3.24 2.31
C ARG A 53 -10.59 1.76 2.72
N PRO A 54 -10.54 1.44 4.02
CA PRO A 54 -10.82 0.09 4.50
C PRO A 54 -12.29 -0.31 4.27
N GLU A 55 -12.52 -1.54 3.85
CA GLU A 55 -13.86 -2.13 3.71
C GLU A 55 -14.39 -2.65 5.07
N ILE A 56 -14.55 -1.77 6.07
CA ILE A 56 -14.96 -2.16 7.44
C ILE A 56 -16.28 -1.56 7.93
N ALA A 57 -16.57 -0.31 7.59
CA ALA A 57 -17.74 0.43 8.09
C ALA A 57 -17.99 1.70 7.26
N ASP A 58 -19.17 2.30 7.43
CA ASP A 58 -19.54 3.56 6.76
C ASP A 58 -18.85 4.79 7.37
N LYS A 59 -18.56 4.79 8.67
CA LYS A 59 -17.83 5.85 9.37
C LYS A 59 -16.51 5.32 9.92
N ILE A 60 -15.43 5.98 9.57
CA ILE A 60 -14.05 5.62 9.95
C ILE A 60 -13.22 6.89 10.14
N SER A 61 -12.18 6.81 10.95
CA SER A 61 -11.21 7.89 11.10
C SER A 61 -10.42 8.09 9.82
N ALA A 62 -10.08 9.34 9.50
CA ALA A 62 -9.35 9.69 8.29
C ALA A 62 -8.03 10.40 8.59
N ILE A 63 -7.00 10.08 7.80
CA ILE A 63 -5.71 10.75 7.73
C ILE A 63 -5.67 11.51 6.41
N LEU A 64 -5.44 12.83 6.46
CA LEU A 64 -5.32 13.69 5.28
C LEU A 64 -3.88 14.12 5.06
N LEU A 65 -3.35 13.83 3.88
CA LEU A 65 -2.09 14.33 3.37
C LEU A 65 -2.35 15.32 2.23
N ARG A 66 -1.76 16.51 2.31
CA ARG A 66 -1.81 17.51 1.23
C ARG A 66 -0.40 17.73 0.71
N THR A 67 -0.20 17.61 -0.60
CA THR A 67 1.14 17.66 -1.20
C THR A 67 1.21 18.62 -2.40
N PRO A 68 2.29 19.39 -2.54
CA PRO A 68 2.61 20.12 -3.77
C PRO A 68 3.33 19.24 -4.81
N TYR A 69 3.61 17.98 -4.50
CA TYR A 69 4.50 17.10 -5.27
C TYR A 69 3.77 15.92 -5.91
N THR A 70 2.58 16.14 -6.47
CA THR A 70 1.68 15.13 -7.07
C THR A 70 1.24 13.99 -6.13
N ARG A 71 -0.07 13.80 -5.98
CA ARG A 71 -0.70 12.74 -5.17
C ARG A 71 -0.40 11.32 -5.66
N THR A 72 0.09 11.18 -6.90
CA THR A 72 0.32 9.90 -7.56
C THR A 72 1.69 9.29 -7.30
N LEU A 73 2.56 9.95 -6.51
CA LEU A 73 3.86 9.39 -6.15
C LEU A 73 3.73 8.07 -5.37
N GLU A 74 4.66 7.15 -5.64
CA GLU A 74 4.69 5.81 -5.06
C GLU A 74 4.71 5.78 -3.51
N PRO A 75 5.42 6.67 -2.80
CA PRO A 75 5.33 6.74 -1.34
C PRO A 75 3.92 6.98 -0.81
N TYR A 76 3.09 7.78 -1.50
CA TYR A 76 1.71 8.02 -1.09
C TYR A 76 0.82 6.81 -1.37
N PHE A 77 1.13 6.04 -2.42
CA PHE A 77 0.49 4.76 -2.66
C PHE A 77 0.77 3.75 -1.54
N LEU A 78 2.04 3.59 -1.14
CA LEU A 78 2.42 2.70 -0.06
C LEU A 78 1.79 3.12 1.28
N GLN A 79 1.78 4.41 1.59
CA GLN A 79 1.11 4.94 2.78
C GLN A 79 -0.40 4.71 2.75
N GLY A 80 -1.04 4.92 1.59
CA GLY A 80 -2.46 4.67 1.42
C GLY A 80 -2.83 3.21 1.68
N GLN A 81 -2.04 2.27 1.15
CA GLN A 81 -2.20 0.84 1.41
C GLN A 81 -1.98 0.51 2.89
N TYR A 82 -0.93 1.06 3.50
CA TYR A 82 -0.61 0.83 4.91
C TYR A 82 -1.73 1.32 5.83
N TRP A 83 -2.08 2.61 5.80
CA TRP A 83 -3.07 3.16 6.73
C TRP A 83 -4.47 2.58 6.52
N ALA A 84 -4.88 2.37 5.27
CA ALA A 84 -6.17 1.76 4.97
C ALA A 84 -6.24 0.31 5.44
N SER A 85 -5.20 -0.48 5.23
CA SER A 85 -5.20 -1.87 5.74
C SER A 85 -5.24 -1.95 7.28
N HIS A 86 -4.88 -0.88 7.99
CA HIS A 86 -4.96 -0.75 9.46
C HIS A 86 -6.22 -0.06 9.99
N GLY A 87 -7.22 0.20 9.13
CA GLY A 87 -8.54 0.67 9.55
C GLY A 87 -8.74 2.18 9.51
N TYR A 88 -7.84 2.94 8.89
CA TYR A 88 -7.98 4.38 8.68
C TYR A 88 -8.25 4.70 7.20
N ALA A 89 -9.17 5.62 6.90
CA ALA A 89 -9.14 6.22 5.57
C ALA A 89 -7.85 7.03 5.40
N PHE A 90 -7.17 6.88 4.26
CA PHE A 90 -6.05 7.74 3.90
C PHE A 90 -6.43 8.55 2.66
N VAL A 91 -6.37 9.86 2.77
CA VAL A 91 -6.76 10.81 1.73
C VAL A 91 -5.52 11.58 1.32
N VAL A 92 -5.16 11.53 0.04
CA VAL A 92 -4.04 12.30 -0.51
C VAL A 92 -4.57 13.29 -1.54
N GLN A 93 -4.25 14.56 -1.35
CA GLN A 93 -4.75 15.65 -2.18
C GLN A 93 -3.61 16.49 -2.74
N ASP A 94 -3.70 16.81 -4.03
CA ASP A 94 -2.86 17.82 -4.65
C ASP A 94 -3.28 19.21 -4.15
N VAL A 95 -2.32 19.98 -3.64
CA VAL A 95 -2.61 21.39 -3.31
C VAL A 95 -2.95 22.18 -4.58
N ARG A 96 -3.55 23.35 -4.40
CA ARG A 96 -3.95 24.25 -5.49
C ARG A 96 -2.81 24.53 -6.48
N GLY A 97 -3.13 24.49 -7.78
CA GLY A 97 -2.19 24.76 -8.87
C GLY A 97 -1.08 23.71 -9.03
N ARG A 98 -1.27 22.50 -8.49
CA ARG A 98 -0.32 21.38 -8.56
C ARG A 98 -1.04 20.11 -8.98
N GLY A 99 -0.31 19.21 -9.63
CA GLY A 99 -0.87 17.95 -10.13
C GLY A 99 -2.09 18.21 -11.01
N ASP A 100 -3.18 17.52 -10.72
CA ASP A 100 -4.46 17.69 -11.43
C ASP A 100 -5.41 18.68 -10.73
N SER A 101 -4.96 19.35 -9.65
CA SER A 101 -5.74 20.40 -9.00
C SER A 101 -5.74 21.68 -9.83
N GLU A 102 -6.92 22.29 -9.94
CA GLU A 102 -7.08 23.62 -10.51
C GLU A 102 -6.36 24.69 -9.65
N GLY A 103 -6.20 25.90 -10.19
CA GLY A 103 -5.48 26.99 -9.53
C GLY A 103 -5.71 28.35 -10.15
#